data_AF-A0A534Y4L9-F1
#
_entry.id   AF-A0A534Y4L9-F1
#
_cell.length_a   1.000
_cell.length_b   1.000
_cell.length_c   1.000
_cell.angle_alpha   90.00
_cell.angle_beta   90.00
_cell.angle_gamma   90.00
#
_symmetry.space_group_name_H-M   'P 1'
#
loop_
_entity.id
_entity.type
_entity.pdbx_description
1 polymer ?
#
loop_
_entity_poly.entity_id
_entity_poly.type
_entity_poly.pdbx_seq_one_letter_code
_entity_poly.pdbx_strand_id
1 'polypeptide(L)'
;MVAGDCCGDFMLVFPSGEASVRPAPSWLFNRSALRLFPIHDGNALVALPAVRNGEPVRGPCGPQIEVLAADGTTCGCVSATAEFGVGRDGSAITRGFVSGGNVFQVYPGLFR
;
A
#
# COMPACT_ATOMS: atom_id res chain seq x y z
N MET A 1 30.97 -23.03 13.32
CA MET A 1 29.52 -23.15 13.62
C MET A 1 28.78 -22.89 12.33
N VAL A 2 27.98 -23.87 11.91
CA VAL A 2 27.17 -23.84 10.68
C VAL A 2 25.84 -23.17 11.00
N ALA A 3 25.45 -22.18 10.20
CA ALA A 3 24.08 -21.70 10.04
C ALA A 3 24.08 -21.01 8.68
N GLY A 4 23.41 -21.47 7.63
CA GLY A 4 22.07 -22.04 7.55
C GLY A 4 21.36 -21.17 6.52
N ASP A 5 20.89 -21.76 5.42
CA ASP A 5 20.32 -21.07 4.24
C ASP A 5 19.46 -19.85 4.59
N CYS A 6 19.92 -18.65 4.21
CA CYS A 6 19.20 -17.38 4.35
C CYS A 6 18.10 -17.21 3.28
N CYS A 7 17.22 -18.19 3.13
CA CYS A 7 16.04 -18.06 2.29
C CYS A 7 14.89 -17.43 3.10
N GLY A 8 14.96 -16.12 3.32
CA GLY A 8 13.87 -15.33 3.89
C GLY A 8 13.84 -13.94 3.27
N ASP A 9 12.67 -13.49 2.83
CA ASP A 9 12.47 -12.12 2.35
C ASP A 9 12.77 -11.15 3.51
N PHE A 10 13.94 -10.52 3.50
CA PHE A 10 14.28 -9.49 4.47
C PHE A 10 13.77 -8.14 3.97
N MET A 11 12.93 -7.48 4.78
CA MET A 11 12.45 -6.14 4.51
C MET A 11 13.11 -5.17 5.50
N LEU A 12 13.75 -4.14 4.96
CA LEU A 12 14.44 -3.10 5.71
C LEU A 12 13.76 -1.77 5.46
N VAL A 13 13.62 -0.94 6.49
CA VAL A 13 13.07 0.42 6.38
C VAL A 13 14.19 1.43 6.51
N PHE A 14 14.18 2.42 5.63
CA PHE A 14 15.05 3.59 5.66
C PHE A 14 14.18 4.80 6.01
N PRO A 15 14.07 5.19 7.28
CA PRO A 15 13.31 6.37 7.66
C PRO A 15 13.92 7.61 7.01
N SER A 16 13.07 8.48 6.45
CA SER A 16 13.54 9.71 5.81
C SER A 16 14.29 10.57 6.84
N GLY A 17 15.53 10.96 6.52
CA GLY A 17 16.38 11.75 7.41
C GLY A 17 17.20 10.96 8.43
N GLU A 18 17.06 9.63 8.49
CA GLU A 18 17.90 8.76 9.34
C GLU A 18 19.01 8.09 8.52
N ALA A 19 20.23 8.05 9.07
CA ALA A 19 21.38 7.39 8.44
C ALA A 19 21.42 5.87 8.73
N SER A 20 20.62 5.39 9.69
CA SER A 20 20.61 4.01 10.14
C SER A 20 19.37 3.27 9.63
N VAL A 21 19.60 2.05 9.15
CA VAL A 21 18.53 1.13 8.78
C VAL A 21 17.85 0.60 10.03
N ARG A 22 16.51 0.47 9.98
CA ARG A 22 15.74 -0.16 11.05
C ARG A 22 15.06 -1.44 10.51
N PRO A 23 14.85 -2.45 11.38
CA PRO A 23 14.02 -3.59 11.00
C PRO A 23 12.66 -3.10 10.52
N ALA A 24 12.13 -3.70 9.44
CA ALA A 24 10.77 -3.40 9.04
C ALA A 24 9.80 -3.77 10.16
N PRO A 25 8.75 -2.95 10.39
CA PRO A 25 7.73 -3.29 11.36
C PRO A 25 7.00 -4.56 10.93
N SER A 26 6.60 -5.37 11.91
CA SER A 26 6.00 -6.70 11.69
C SER A 26 4.75 -6.64 10.80
N TRP A 27 3.96 -5.57 10.90
CA TRP A 27 2.76 -5.39 10.08
C TRP A 27 3.05 -5.34 8.57
N LEU A 28 4.23 -4.88 8.17
CA LEU A 28 4.61 -4.72 6.77
C LEU A 28 4.82 -6.09 6.10
N PHE A 29 5.29 -7.08 6.86
CA PHE A 29 5.43 -8.45 6.38
C PHE A 29 4.08 -9.09 6.05
N ASN A 30 3.04 -8.77 6.84
CA ASN A 30 1.67 -9.24 6.58
C ASN A 30 1.07 -8.63 5.30
N ARG A 31 1.71 -7.60 4.73
CA ARG A 31 1.28 -6.89 3.52
C ARG A 31 2.32 -6.96 2.39
N SER A 32 3.36 -7.78 2.51
CA SER A 32 4.48 -7.89 1.56
C SER A 32 4.07 -8.26 0.12
N ALA A 33 2.96 -8.96 0.01
CA ALA A 33 2.43 -9.39 -1.28
C ALA A 33 1.46 -8.37 -1.90
N LEU A 34 1.12 -7.29 -1.20
CA LEU A 34 0.31 -6.17 -1.70
C LEU A 34 1.20 -5.09 -2.33
N ARG A 35 0.59 -4.20 -3.13
CA ARG A 35 1.25 -2.98 -3.61
C ARG A 35 0.95 -1.85 -2.64
N LEU A 36 1.98 -1.28 -2.04
CA LEU A 36 1.86 -0.17 -1.09
C LEU A 36 2.30 1.14 -1.74
N PHE A 37 1.49 2.18 -1.60
CA PHE A 37 1.81 3.51 -2.07
C PHE A 37 1.72 4.50 -0.92
N PRO A 38 2.80 5.25 -0.62
CA PRO A 38 2.72 6.33 0.35
C PRO A 38 1.81 7.44 -0.18
N ILE A 39 0.97 7.98 0.70
CA ILE A 39 0.12 9.16 0.49
C ILE A 39 0.37 10.15 1.62
N HIS A 40 -0.03 11.42 1.43
CA HIS A 40 0.19 12.49 2.42
C HIS A 40 1.62 12.52 3.00
N ASP A 41 2.62 12.62 2.13
CA ASP A 41 4.05 12.64 2.49
C ASP A 41 4.54 11.41 3.28
N GLY A 42 3.87 10.27 3.14
CA GLY A 42 4.22 9.01 3.80
C GLY A 42 3.63 8.85 5.20
N ASN A 43 2.79 9.79 5.65
CA ASN A 43 2.06 9.65 6.91
C ASN A 43 0.95 8.59 6.84
N ALA A 44 0.55 8.25 5.61
CA ALA A 44 -0.37 7.17 5.33
C ALA A 44 0.05 6.35 4.12
N LEU A 45 -0.50 5.16 4.02
CA LEU A 45 -0.29 4.27 2.90
C LEU A 45 -1.61 3.79 2.33
N VAL A 46 -1.59 3.53 1.04
CA VAL A 46 -2.64 2.83 0.34
C VAL A 46 -2.13 1.45 -0.03
N ALA A 47 -2.83 0.39 0.38
CA ALA A 47 -2.57 -0.97 -0.06
C ALA A 47 -3.58 -1.40 -1.12
N LEU A 48 -3.05 -1.78 -2.28
CA LEU A 48 -3.82 -2.31 -3.39
C LEU A 48 -3.60 -3.82 -3.53
N PRO A 49 -4.65 -4.55 -3.94
CA PRO A 49 -4.48 -5.91 -4.43
C PRO A 49 -3.40 -5.98 -5.52
N ALA A 50 -2.67 -7.09 -5.52
CA ALA A 50 -1.62 -7.37 -6.48
C ALA A 50 -1.89 -8.70 -7.18
N VAL A 51 -1.19 -8.97 -8.28
CA VAL A 51 -1.15 -10.30 -8.89
C VAL A 51 0.25 -10.85 -8.69
N ARG A 52 0.36 -12.02 -8.06
CA ARG A 52 1.62 -12.74 -7.86
C ARG A 52 1.48 -14.09 -8.53
N ASN A 53 2.37 -14.42 -9.47
CA ASN A 53 2.35 -15.69 -10.20
C ASN A 53 1.00 -16.01 -10.88
N GLY A 54 0.29 -14.98 -11.37
CA GLY A 54 -1.02 -15.13 -12.00
C GLY A 54 -2.21 -15.15 -11.03
N GLU A 55 -1.97 -15.26 -9.72
CA GLU A 55 -3.03 -15.30 -8.71
C GLU A 55 -3.24 -13.93 -8.03
N PRO A 56 -4.50 -13.52 -7.79
CA PRO A 56 -4.81 -12.28 -7.10
C PRO A 56 -4.51 -12.41 -5.60
N VAL A 57 -3.58 -11.60 -5.12
CA VAL A 57 -3.33 -11.42 -3.69
C VAL A 57 -4.16 -10.23 -3.20
N ARG A 58 -4.97 -10.50 -2.17
CA ARG A 58 -5.89 -9.54 -1.56
C ARG A 58 -5.51 -9.31 -0.12
N GLY A 59 -5.62 -8.06 0.31
CA GLY A 59 -5.46 -7.68 1.71
C GLY A 59 -6.75 -7.88 2.50
N PRO A 60 -6.78 -7.38 3.75
CA PRO A 60 -7.98 -7.40 4.60
C PRO A 60 -9.23 -6.81 3.94
N CYS A 61 -9.08 -5.82 3.05
CA CYS A 61 -10.17 -5.19 2.30
C CYS A 61 -10.61 -5.97 1.04
N GLY A 62 -10.13 -7.20 0.83
CA GLY A 62 -10.51 -8.01 -0.31
C GLY A 62 -10.10 -7.35 -1.65
N PRO A 63 -11.05 -7.13 -2.60
CA PRO A 63 -10.74 -6.45 -3.86
C PRO A 63 -10.69 -4.92 -3.76
N GLN A 64 -11.05 -4.34 -2.60
CA GLN A 64 -11.04 -2.90 -2.38
C GLN A 64 -9.63 -2.40 -2.05
N ILE A 65 -9.46 -1.09 -2.12
CA ILE A 65 -8.28 -0.41 -1.60
C ILE A 65 -8.34 -0.37 -0.08
N GLU A 66 -7.25 -0.70 0.59
CA GLU A 66 -7.07 -0.49 2.02
C GLU A 66 -6.29 0.81 2.26
N VAL A 67 -6.77 1.64 3.18
CA VAL A 67 -6.02 2.81 3.66
C VAL A 67 -5.44 2.49 5.03
N LEU A 68 -4.16 2.83 5.18
CA LEU A 68 -3.34 2.49 6.32
C LEU A 68 -2.72 3.76 6.92
N ALA A 69 -2.66 3.83 8.23
CA ALA A 69 -1.72 4.72 8.91
C ALA A 69 -0.27 4.21 8.74
N ALA A 70 0.71 5.07 8.99
CA ALA A 70 2.13 4.71 8.93
C ALA A 70 2.52 3.55 9.87
N ASP A 71 1.75 3.32 10.94
CA ASP A 71 1.93 2.21 11.88
C ASP A 71 1.29 0.90 11.42
N GLY A 72 0.63 0.88 10.24
CA GLY A 72 -0.03 -0.28 9.67
C GLY A 72 -1.46 -0.51 10.13
N THR A 73 -2.02 0.39 10.94
CA THR A 73 -3.43 0.39 11.33
C THR A 73 -4.32 0.66 10.11
N THR A 74 -5.32 -0.18 9.89
CA THR A 74 -6.32 0.02 8.84
C THR A 74 -7.27 1.16 9.21
N CYS A 75 -7.29 2.21 8.40
CA CYS A 75 -8.18 3.36 8.54
C CYS A 75 -9.51 3.18 7.78
N GLY A 76 -9.55 2.30 6.79
CA GLY A 76 -10.78 1.96 6.07
C GLY A 76 -10.54 1.27 4.73
N CYS A 77 -11.64 0.80 4.13
CA CYS A 77 -11.66 0.18 2.81
C CYS A 77 -12.43 1.06 1.82
N VAL A 78 -11.86 1.28 0.64
CA VAL A 78 -12.42 2.15 -0.40
C VAL A 78 -12.60 1.36 -1.68
N SER A 79 -13.81 1.39 -2.24
CA SER A 79 -14.06 0.84 -3.56
C SER A 79 -13.26 1.60 -4.59
N ALA A 80 -12.38 0.90 -5.32
CA ALA A 80 -11.65 1.47 -6.42
C ALA A 80 -11.65 0.53 -7.60
N THR A 81 -11.82 1.12 -8.77
CA THR A 81 -11.67 0.47 -10.05
C THR A 81 -10.19 0.50 -10.44
N ALA A 82 -9.63 -0.68 -10.71
CA ALA A 82 -8.33 -1.08 -11.30
C ALA A 82 -7.09 -0.15 -11.35
N GLU A 83 -7.22 1.16 -11.50
CA GLU A 83 -6.12 2.10 -11.68
C GLU A 83 -6.05 3.11 -10.54
N PHE A 84 -4.84 3.26 -9.99
CA PHE A 84 -4.54 4.10 -8.83
C PHE A 84 -3.37 5.03 -9.13
N GLY A 85 -3.46 6.26 -8.61
CA GLY A 85 -2.39 7.24 -8.61
C GLY A 85 -2.37 8.06 -7.33
N VAL A 86 -1.27 8.76 -7.09
CA VAL A 86 -1.10 9.69 -5.97
C VAL A 86 -0.94 11.09 -6.53
N GLY A 87 -1.81 12.00 -6.13
CA GLY A 87 -1.74 13.42 -6.44
C GLY A 87 -0.51 14.06 -5.79
N ARG A 88 -0.08 15.20 -6.34
CA ARG A 88 1.06 15.97 -5.80
C ARG A 88 0.83 16.44 -4.36
N ASP A 89 -0.43 16.65 -4.00
CA ASP A 89 -0.90 16.99 -2.66
C ASP A 89 -1.00 15.78 -1.72
N GLY A 90 -0.57 14.60 -2.18
CA GLY A 90 -0.68 13.35 -1.43
C GLY A 90 -2.08 12.73 -1.49
N SER A 91 -3.02 13.27 -2.26
CA SER A 91 -4.35 12.69 -2.42
C SER A 91 -4.29 11.34 -3.16
N ALA A 92 -5.09 10.38 -2.72
CA ALA A 92 -5.32 9.16 -3.48
C ALA A 92 -6.27 9.44 -4.66
N ILE A 93 -5.94 8.93 -5.85
CA ILE A 93 -6.74 9.08 -7.06
C ILE A 93 -7.01 7.69 -7.62
N THR A 94 -8.27 7.37 -7.91
CA THR A 94 -8.64 6.15 -8.62
C THR A 94 -9.27 6.50 -9.95
N ARG A 95 -9.04 5.67 -10.97
CA ARG A 95 -9.69 5.81 -12.28
C ARG A 95 -10.59 4.61 -12.54
N GLY A 96 -11.82 4.89 -12.94
CA GLY A 96 -12.81 3.93 -13.37
C GLY A 96 -13.34 4.20 -14.75
N PHE A 97 -14.14 3.26 -15.24
CA PHE A 97 -14.84 3.37 -16.50
C PHE A 97 -16.32 3.19 -16.26
N VAL A 98 -17.11 4.24 -16.50
CA VAL A 98 -18.57 4.24 -16.30
C VAL A 98 -19.21 4.77 -17.58
N SER A 99 -20.15 4.00 -18.13
CA SER A 99 -20.94 4.39 -19.30
C SER A 99 -20.12 4.91 -20.50
N GLY A 100 -18.99 4.26 -20.81
CA GLY A 100 -18.15 4.65 -21.95
C GLY A 100 -17.12 5.76 -21.66
N GLY A 101 -17.10 6.30 -20.44
CA GLY A 101 -16.21 7.40 -20.05
C GLY A 101 -15.28 7.05 -18.90
N ASN A 102 -14.15 7.75 -18.83
CA ASN A 102 -13.26 7.70 -17.67
C ASN A 102 -13.84 8.54 -16.54
N VAL A 103 -13.95 7.96 -15.36
CA VAL A 103 -14.34 8.66 -14.13
C VAL A 103 -13.16 8.61 -13.18
N PHE A 104 -12.74 9.76 -12.68
CA PHE A 104 -11.69 9.85 -11.67
C PHE A 104 -12.32 10.18 -10.32
N GLN A 105 -12.00 9.41 -9.31
CA GLN A 105 -12.38 9.70 -7.93
C GLN A 105 -11.13 10.13 -7.17
N VAL A 106 -11.20 11.31 -6.57
CA VAL A 106 -10.11 11.90 -5.79
C VAL A 106 -10.50 11.87 -4.33
N TYR A 107 -9.58 11.42 -3.49
CA TYR A 107 -9.79 11.22 -2.08
C TYR A 107 -8.78 12.05 -1.25
N PRO A 108 -9.07 13.33 -1.05
CA PRO A 108 -8.13 14.26 -0.40
C PRO A 108 -8.07 14.12 1.13
N GLY A 109 -8.95 13.32 1.73
CA GLY A 109 -9.06 13.17 3.18
C GLY A 109 -9.18 11.72 3.64
N LEU A 110 -8.62 10.77 2.87
CA LEU A 110 -8.56 9.38 3.33
C LEU A 110 -7.69 9.19 4.57
N PHE A 111 -6.88 10.20 4.89
CA PHE A 111 -6.16 10.32 6.13
C PHE A 111 -6.47 11.68 6.77
N ARG A 112 -6.92 11.69 8.02
CA ARG A 112 -7.16 12.88 8.84
C ARG A 112 -6.50 12.69 10.19
#